data_AF-A0A0L6JTW8-F1
#
_entry.id   AF-A0A0L6JTW8-F1
#
_cell.length_a   1.000
_cell.length_b   1.000
_cell.length_c   1.000
_cell.angle_alpha   90.00
_cell.angle_beta   90.00
_cell.angle_gamma   90.00
#
_symmetry.space_group_name_H-M   'P 1'
#
loop_
_entity.id
_entity.type
_entity.pdbx_description
1 polymer ?
#
loop_
_entity_poly.entity_id
_entity_poly.type
_entity_poly.pdbx_seq_one_letter_code
_entity_poly.pdbx_strand_id
1 'polypeptide(L)'
;MQSANKALLYKDWKYGKWFFPILTLELFILFGANLIYLLDIGQPKIKIYLDQLPTHIVTLFIITVTLIFMSSILFRFERKTSTYTFASSLPFKREEIITSKWMVGIYNIILSYFLVYSIMNIQLILNFCWDKYFADITIWFIAYTSLSILIFSFIMFIQSMNGSILSGSILVIIFGAFPFTLVFLIANCYNNYSTSLFLSNLLGSKISPNFDFMMLNIYRAYSLIRDWSGGLLGIQFAIMALSIVLIMISYVFFRLSRVMFVKNHFERVGKITVVPKFERFIRPILFYYLGFIITLISAFVFNNTKYFFRIDIVIVLCLILPIVLSLSYNKLSKMGFRVFFKGGHAG
;
A
#
# COMPACT_ATOMS: atom_id res chain seq x y z
N MET A 1 -19.07 5.94 -24.26
CA MET A 1 -19.09 5.82 -22.79
C MET A 1 -20.53 5.97 -22.33
N GLN A 2 -21.15 4.95 -21.74
CA GLN A 2 -22.43 5.15 -21.04
C GLN A 2 -22.18 6.18 -19.93
N SER A 3 -22.95 7.27 -19.92
CA SER A 3 -22.80 8.37 -18.96
C SER A 3 -22.83 7.82 -17.54
N ALA A 4 -21.84 8.17 -16.72
CA ALA A 4 -21.78 7.75 -15.33
C ALA A 4 -23.11 8.08 -14.63
N ASN A 5 -23.65 7.11 -13.90
CA ASN A 5 -24.96 7.26 -13.28
C ASN A 5 -24.90 8.32 -12.17
N LYS A 6 -25.50 9.49 -12.43
CA LYS A 6 -25.44 10.66 -11.52
C LYS A 6 -25.97 10.33 -10.12
N ALA A 7 -27.02 9.52 -10.02
CA ALA A 7 -27.60 9.15 -8.74
C ALA A 7 -26.63 8.32 -7.89
N LEU A 8 -25.92 7.38 -8.53
CA LEU A 8 -24.93 6.53 -7.86
C LEU A 8 -23.71 7.35 -7.40
N LEU A 9 -23.22 8.24 -8.26
CA LEU A 9 -22.13 9.16 -7.91
C LEU A 9 -22.50 10.07 -6.74
N TYR A 10 -23.70 10.65 -6.77
CA TYR A 10 -24.18 11.50 -5.67
C TYR A 10 -24.30 10.73 -4.35
N LYS A 11 -24.80 9.48 -4.40
CA LYS A 11 -24.86 8.60 -3.23
C LYS A 11 -23.48 8.38 -2.65
N ASP A 12 -22.53 7.91 -3.44
CA ASP A 12 -21.17 7.61 -2.97
C ASP A 12 -20.45 8.88 -2.50
N TRP A 13 -20.64 10.02 -3.19
CA TRP A 13 -20.13 11.33 -2.78
C TRP A 13 -20.69 11.75 -1.42
N LYS A 14 -21.98 11.57 -1.15
CA LYS A 14 -22.59 11.92 0.14
C LYS A 14 -21.93 11.19 1.32
N TYR A 15 -21.51 9.93 1.11
CA TYR A 15 -20.77 9.17 2.11
C TYR A 15 -19.28 9.53 2.16
N GLY A 16 -18.68 9.85 1.02
CA GLY A 16 -17.25 10.14 0.89
C GLY A 16 -16.85 11.58 1.21
N LYS A 17 -17.76 12.56 1.15
CA LYS A 17 -17.42 14.00 1.18
C LYS A 17 -16.66 14.47 2.41
N TRP A 18 -16.79 13.77 3.54
CA TRP A 18 -16.09 14.10 4.78
C TRP A 18 -14.61 13.71 4.77
N PHE A 19 -14.17 12.84 3.87
CA PHE A 19 -12.76 12.50 3.74
C PHE A 19 -11.93 13.61 3.10
N PHE A 20 -12.54 14.43 2.24
CA PHE A 20 -11.86 15.58 1.65
C PHE A 20 -11.34 16.58 2.71
N PRO A 21 -12.13 17.10 3.67
CA PRO A 21 -11.61 18.00 4.69
C PRO A 21 -10.64 17.31 5.65
N ILE A 22 -10.85 16.02 5.98
CA ILE A 22 -9.93 15.25 6.83
C ILE A 22 -8.56 15.13 6.17
N LEU A 23 -8.51 14.70 4.89
CA LEU A 23 -7.27 14.59 4.13
C LEU A 23 -6.61 15.96 3.94
N THR A 24 -7.38 17.02 3.72
CA THR A 24 -6.84 18.38 3.58
C THR A 24 -6.16 18.83 4.87
N LEU A 25 -6.82 18.62 6.02
CA LEU A 25 -6.27 18.96 7.33
C LEU A 25 -5.01 18.13 7.64
N GLU A 26 -5.05 16.83 7.37
CA GLU A 26 -3.91 15.92 7.56
C GLU A 26 -2.70 16.36 6.73
N LEU A 27 -2.90 16.60 5.43
CA LEU A 27 -1.86 17.09 4.53
C LEU A 27 -1.35 18.48 4.94
N PHE A 28 -2.23 19.37 5.40
CA PHE A 28 -1.84 20.68 5.87
C PHE A 28 -0.98 20.61 7.15
N ILE A 29 -1.33 19.76 8.11
CA ILE A 29 -0.52 19.57 9.33
C ILE A 29 0.83 18.95 9.00
N LEU A 30 0.86 17.92 8.15
CA LEU A 30 2.08 17.16 7.88
C LEU A 30 3.05 17.92 6.97
N PHE A 31 2.54 18.72 6.05
CA PHE A 31 3.37 19.43 5.05
C PHE A 31 3.26 20.95 5.13
N GLY A 32 2.04 21.49 5.23
CA GLY A 32 1.81 22.93 5.25
C GLY A 32 2.44 23.62 6.47
N ALA A 33 2.18 23.10 7.68
CA ALA A 33 2.71 23.67 8.92
C ALA A 33 4.25 23.66 8.97
N ASN A 34 4.86 22.58 8.49
CA ASN A 34 6.32 22.47 8.40
C ASN A 34 6.91 23.51 7.44
N LEU A 35 6.24 23.77 6.30
CA LEU A 35 6.70 24.78 5.35
C LEU A 35 6.62 26.20 5.93
N ILE A 36 5.52 26.54 6.62
CA ILE A 36 5.36 27.83 7.31
C ILE A 36 6.48 28.04 8.34
N TYR A 37 6.70 27.06 9.20
CA TYR A 37 7.73 27.11 10.23
C TYR A 37 9.14 27.34 9.66
N LEU A 38 9.46 26.69 8.53
CA LEU A 38 10.74 26.85 7.86
C LEU A 38 10.91 28.23 7.19
N LEU A 39 9.82 28.81 6.69
CA LEU A 39 9.81 30.17 6.14
C LEU A 39 10.03 31.23 7.23
N ASP A 40 9.39 31.07 8.39
CA ASP A 40 9.50 32.01 9.52
C ASP A 40 10.93 32.13 10.08
N ILE A 41 11.72 31.04 10.01
CA ILE A 41 13.10 31.01 10.54
C ILE A 41 14.12 31.58 9.53
N GLY A 42 13.69 32.00 8.35
CA GLY A 42 14.59 32.54 7.31
C GLY A 42 15.57 31.50 6.78
N GLN A 43 15.32 30.20 7.02
CA GLN A 43 16.08 29.09 6.46
C GLN A 43 15.22 28.31 5.47
N PRO A 44 14.94 28.87 4.28
CA PRO A 44 14.29 28.13 3.22
C PRO A 44 15.35 27.25 2.54
N LYS A 45 16.11 26.45 3.31
CA LYS A 45 16.99 25.46 2.69
C LYS A 45 16.12 24.33 2.18
N ILE A 46 16.53 23.80 1.04
CA ILE A 46 16.04 22.64 0.27
C ILE A 46 16.14 21.33 1.09
N LYS A 47 16.00 21.40 2.42
CA LYS A 47 15.86 20.26 3.33
C LYS A 47 14.45 19.65 3.31
N ILE A 48 13.51 20.29 2.60
CA ILE A 48 12.10 19.87 2.50
C ILE A 48 11.94 18.45 1.92
N TYR A 49 12.90 17.95 1.13
CA TYR A 49 12.78 16.65 0.44
C TYR A 49 13.72 15.55 0.93
N LEU A 50 14.86 15.90 1.52
CA LEU A 50 15.98 14.96 1.64
C LEU A 50 16.32 14.57 3.09
N ASP A 51 16.22 15.51 4.04
CA ASP A 51 16.61 15.25 5.43
C ASP A 51 15.45 14.66 6.28
N GLN A 52 14.25 14.55 5.70
CA GLN A 52 13.02 14.23 6.43
C GLN A 52 12.43 12.85 6.09
N LEU A 53 13.24 11.94 5.56
CA LEU A 53 12.86 10.57 5.16
C LEU A 53 12.02 9.82 6.23
N PRO A 54 12.34 9.87 7.54
CA PRO A 54 11.50 9.26 8.57
C PRO A 54 10.10 9.88 8.66
N THR A 55 9.99 11.20 8.54
CA THR A 55 8.71 11.91 8.61
C THR A 55 7.85 11.62 7.39
N HIS A 56 8.45 11.40 6.22
CA HIS A 56 7.73 11.00 5.01
C HIS A 56 7.12 9.61 5.12
N ILE A 57 7.82 8.64 5.75
CA ILE A 57 7.27 7.30 6.00
C ILE A 57 6.06 7.38 6.93
N VAL A 58 6.18 8.11 8.04
CA VAL A 58 5.07 8.32 8.98
C VAL A 58 3.89 8.99 8.28
N THR A 59 4.15 10.02 7.48
CA THR A 59 3.12 10.73 6.73
C THR A 59 2.40 9.80 5.75
N LEU A 60 3.14 9.02 4.96
CA LEU A 60 2.55 8.04 4.04
C LEU A 60 1.74 6.97 4.79
N PHE A 61 2.19 6.57 5.98
CA PHE A 61 1.43 5.63 6.81
C PHE A 61 0.09 6.22 7.26
N ILE A 62 0.07 7.44 7.79
CA ILE A 62 -1.18 8.10 8.24
C ILE A 62 -2.13 8.26 7.04
N ILE A 63 -1.63 8.74 5.90
CA ILE A 63 -2.43 8.90 4.67
C ILE A 63 -2.98 7.56 4.20
N THR A 64 -2.17 6.49 4.26
CA THR A 64 -2.62 5.14 3.88
C THR A 64 -3.74 4.67 4.80
N VAL A 65 -3.64 4.91 6.11
CA VAL A 65 -4.69 4.58 7.08
C VAL A 65 -5.98 5.34 6.77
N THR A 66 -5.91 6.64 6.50
CA THR A 66 -7.10 7.43 6.15
C THR A 66 -7.73 6.97 4.83
N LEU A 67 -6.93 6.60 3.82
CA LEU A 67 -7.43 6.00 2.58
C LEU A 67 -8.07 4.62 2.78
N ILE A 68 -7.56 3.80 3.71
CA ILE A 68 -8.18 2.51 4.09
C ILE A 68 -9.56 2.76 4.70
N PHE A 69 -9.68 3.72 5.63
CA PHE A 69 -10.96 4.10 6.21
C PHE A 69 -11.91 4.65 5.14
N MET A 70 -11.43 5.49 4.23
CA MET A 70 -12.23 6.02 3.12
C MET A 70 -12.81 4.89 2.26
N SER A 71 -11.96 3.97 1.79
CA SER A 71 -12.42 2.83 1.01
C SER A 71 -13.40 1.95 1.79
N SER A 72 -13.13 1.72 3.07
CA SER A 72 -13.98 0.93 3.96
C SER A 72 -15.40 1.52 4.08
N ILE A 73 -15.51 2.83 4.23
CA ILE A 73 -16.80 3.53 4.28
C ILE A 73 -17.51 3.46 2.92
N LEU A 74 -16.78 3.66 1.81
CA LEU A 74 -17.34 3.56 0.47
C LEU A 74 -17.93 2.17 0.18
N PHE A 75 -17.33 1.08 0.71
CA PHE A 75 -17.85 -0.29 0.57
C PHE A 75 -18.87 -0.70 1.64
N ARG A 76 -19.16 0.16 2.63
CA ARG A 76 -20.00 -0.20 3.77
C ARG A 76 -21.43 -0.53 3.37
N PHE A 77 -21.97 0.21 2.41
CA PHE A 77 -23.36 0.06 1.97
C PHE A 77 -23.60 -1.30 1.29
N GLU A 78 -22.65 -1.76 0.48
CA GLU A 78 -22.81 -3.01 -0.27
C GLU A 78 -22.54 -4.26 0.57
N ARG A 79 -21.82 -4.14 1.70
CA ARG A 79 -21.42 -5.29 2.54
C ARG A 79 -22.25 -5.47 3.81
N LYS A 80 -23.14 -4.53 4.13
CA LYS A 80 -24.05 -4.68 5.27
C LYS A 80 -25.26 -5.49 4.85
N THR A 81 -25.53 -6.58 5.57
CA THR A 81 -26.62 -7.54 5.27
C THR A 81 -27.99 -6.88 5.14
N SER A 82 -28.26 -5.83 5.93
CA SER A 82 -29.54 -5.09 5.89
C SER A 82 -29.75 -4.25 4.62
N THR A 83 -28.68 -3.75 4.01
CA THR A 83 -28.75 -2.91 2.79
C THR A 83 -28.47 -3.70 1.53
N TYR A 84 -28.08 -4.97 1.66
CA TYR A 84 -27.74 -5.87 0.56
C TYR A 84 -28.94 -6.18 -0.35
N THR A 85 -30.09 -6.51 0.23
CA THR A 85 -31.32 -6.79 -0.53
C THR A 85 -31.79 -5.57 -1.32
N PHE A 86 -31.57 -4.37 -0.79
CA PHE A 86 -31.84 -3.12 -1.49
C PHE A 86 -30.80 -2.83 -2.58
N ALA A 87 -29.51 -3.05 -2.33
CA ALA A 87 -28.47 -2.83 -3.34
C ALA A 87 -28.61 -3.76 -4.54
N SER A 88 -29.10 -5.00 -4.33
CA SER A 88 -29.33 -5.98 -5.38
C SER A 88 -30.62 -5.75 -6.17
N SER A 89 -31.59 -5.01 -5.64
CA SER A 89 -32.81 -4.63 -6.37
C SER A 89 -32.65 -3.37 -7.22
N LEU A 90 -31.56 -2.62 -7.06
CA LEU A 90 -31.28 -1.44 -7.87
C LEU A 90 -30.81 -1.84 -9.28
N PRO A 91 -31.28 -1.17 -10.35
CA PRO A 91 -30.93 -1.48 -11.73
C PRO A 91 -29.55 -0.92 -12.13
N PHE A 92 -28.54 -1.08 -11.27
CA PHE A 92 -27.17 -0.60 -11.52
C PHE A 92 -26.25 -1.75 -11.91
N LYS A 93 -25.45 -1.56 -12.95
CA LYS A 93 -24.40 -2.52 -13.29
C LYS A 93 -23.31 -2.49 -12.22
N ARG A 94 -22.79 -3.65 -11.84
CA ARG A 94 -21.69 -3.76 -10.84
C ARG A 94 -20.46 -2.95 -11.23
N GLU A 95 -20.20 -2.84 -12.54
CA GLU A 95 -19.12 -2.02 -13.08
C GLU A 95 -19.30 -0.53 -12.79
N GLU A 96 -20.55 -0.04 -12.82
CA GLU A 96 -20.86 1.35 -12.51
C GLU A 96 -20.65 1.61 -11.01
N ILE A 97 -21.04 0.66 -10.16
CA ILE A 97 -20.86 0.73 -8.69
C ILE A 97 -19.38 0.92 -8.33
N ILE A 98 -18.50 0.04 -8.83
CA ILE A 98 -17.06 0.15 -8.53
C ILE A 98 -16.42 1.38 -9.15
N THR A 99 -16.84 1.77 -10.37
CA THR A 99 -16.33 2.97 -11.05
C THR A 99 -16.71 4.24 -10.27
N SER A 100 -17.96 4.34 -9.80
CA SER A 100 -18.44 5.45 -8.98
C SER A 100 -17.59 5.64 -7.72
N LYS A 101 -17.32 4.56 -6.98
CA LYS A 101 -16.49 4.60 -5.77
C LYS A 101 -15.07 5.05 -6.04
N TRP A 102 -14.48 4.57 -7.14
CA TRP A 102 -13.13 4.98 -7.53
C TRP A 102 -13.08 6.47 -7.90
N MET A 103 -14.05 6.95 -8.68
CA MET A 103 -14.15 8.36 -9.06
C MET A 103 -14.34 9.27 -7.84
N VAL A 104 -15.22 8.92 -6.91
CA VAL A 104 -15.43 9.68 -5.66
C VAL A 104 -14.16 9.70 -4.80
N GLY A 105 -13.46 8.56 -4.69
CA GLY A 105 -12.21 8.49 -3.94
C GLY A 105 -11.10 9.34 -4.56
N ILE A 106 -10.92 9.28 -5.88
CA ILE A 106 -9.94 10.12 -6.59
C ILE A 106 -10.31 11.60 -6.47
N TYR A 107 -11.58 11.94 -6.61
CA TYR A 107 -12.04 13.32 -6.44
C TYR A 107 -11.66 13.87 -5.07
N ASN A 108 -11.90 13.11 -4.00
CA ASN A 108 -11.51 13.51 -2.64
C ASN A 108 -9.99 13.70 -2.53
N ILE A 109 -9.18 12.79 -3.08
CA ILE A 109 -7.71 12.89 -3.04
C ILE A 109 -7.23 14.14 -3.79
N ILE A 110 -7.63 14.30 -5.06
CA ILE A 110 -7.19 15.41 -5.90
C ILE A 110 -7.59 16.75 -5.27
N LEU A 111 -8.83 16.87 -4.79
CA LEU A 111 -9.32 18.12 -4.21
C LEU A 111 -8.54 18.48 -2.94
N SER A 112 -8.25 17.51 -2.06
CA SER A 112 -7.49 17.76 -0.83
C SER A 112 -6.07 18.23 -1.12
N TYR A 113 -5.36 17.53 -2.01
CA TYR A 113 -4.01 17.93 -2.40
C TYR A 113 -4.00 19.28 -3.13
N PHE A 114 -4.99 19.55 -3.98
CA PHE A 114 -5.09 20.80 -4.72
C PHE A 114 -5.29 22.00 -3.79
N LEU A 115 -6.09 21.85 -2.73
CA LEU A 115 -6.24 22.90 -1.73
C LEU A 115 -4.96 23.15 -0.95
N VAL A 116 -4.29 22.11 -0.48
CA VAL A 116 -3.01 22.28 0.24
C VAL A 116 -1.95 22.90 -0.67
N TYR A 117 -1.88 22.45 -1.92
CA TYR A 117 -1.02 23.04 -2.94
C TYR A 117 -1.32 24.53 -3.15
N SER A 118 -2.59 24.91 -3.22
CA SER A 118 -3.01 26.31 -3.37
C SER A 118 -2.60 27.15 -2.15
N ILE A 119 -2.81 26.64 -0.93
CA ILE A 119 -2.42 27.32 0.31
C ILE A 119 -0.90 27.53 0.36
N MET A 120 -0.11 26.49 0.05
CA MET A 120 1.35 26.59 0.00
C MET A 120 1.83 27.62 -1.02
N ASN A 121 1.23 27.65 -2.22
CA ASN A 121 1.57 28.65 -3.23
C ASN A 121 1.26 30.08 -2.78
N ILE A 122 0.10 30.31 -2.16
CA ILE A 122 -0.24 31.61 -1.59
C ILE A 122 0.80 32.03 -0.53
N GLN A 123 1.23 31.11 0.34
CA GLN A 123 2.26 31.39 1.34
C GLN A 123 3.62 31.73 0.73
N LEU A 124 4.02 31.05 -0.35
CA LEU A 124 5.26 31.40 -1.06
C LEU A 124 5.21 32.79 -1.69
N ILE A 125 4.05 33.17 -2.24
CA ILE A 125 3.84 34.50 -2.83
C ILE A 125 3.92 35.58 -1.74
N LEU A 126 3.26 35.36 -0.59
CA LEU A 126 3.29 36.28 0.54
C LEU A 126 4.70 36.48 1.12
N ASN A 127 5.55 35.45 1.03
CA ASN A 127 6.93 35.48 1.51
C ASN A 127 7.97 35.81 0.42
N PHE A 128 7.54 36.29 -0.77
CA PHE A 128 8.42 36.68 -1.88
C PHE A 128 9.46 35.63 -2.29
N CYS A 129 9.12 34.34 -2.20
CA CYS A 129 10.02 33.22 -2.55
C CYS A 129 9.39 32.23 -3.53
N TRP A 130 8.32 32.64 -4.22
CA TRP A 130 7.55 31.79 -5.13
C TRP A 130 8.39 31.25 -6.29
N ASP A 131 9.14 32.12 -6.96
CA ASP A 131 10.03 31.78 -8.08
C ASP A 131 11.01 30.64 -7.73
N LYS A 132 11.54 30.67 -6.51
CA LYS A 132 12.55 29.72 -6.04
C LYS A 132 11.98 28.35 -5.70
N TYR A 133 10.76 28.25 -5.17
CA TYR A 133 10.19 27.00 -4.63
C TYR A 133 8.98 26.47 -5.40
N PHE A 134 8.47 27.21 -6.39
CA PHE A 134 7.29 26.80 -7.16
C PHE A 134 7.45 25.42 -7.81
N ALA A 135 8.59 25.19 -8.48
CA ALA A 135 8.85 23.91 -9.17
C ALA A 135 8.86 22.74 -8.17
N ASP A 136 9.52 22.92 -7.03
CA ASP A 136 9.62 21.89 -5.99
C ASP A 136 8.24 21.52 -5.44
N ILE A 137 7.44 22.51 -5.03
CA ILE A 137 6.08 22.28 -4.50
C ILE A 137 5.17 21.63 -5.56
N THR A 138 5.32 22.02 -6.83
CA THR A 138 4.56 21.43 -7.93
C THR A 138 4.91 19.95 -8.12
N ILE A 139 6.19 19.62 -8.07
CA ILE A 139 6.67 18.24 -8.22
C ILE A 139 6.25 17.38 -7.04
N TRP A 140 6.31 17.93 -5.82
CA TRP A 140 5.75 17.30 -4.64
C TRP A 140 4.27 16.99 -4.79
N PHE A 141 3.49 17.98 -5.22
CA PHE A 141 2.06 17.81 -5.44
C PHE A 141 1.80 16.68 -6.44
N ILE A 142 2.48 16.67 -7.59
CA ILE A 142 2.32 15.62 -8.62
C ILE A 142 2.75 14.24 -8.09
N ALA A 143 3.89 14.15 -7.40
CA ALA A 143 4.42 12.89 -6.89
C ALA A 143 3.52 12.29 -5.80
N TYR A 144 3.13 13.08 -4.81
CA TYR A 144 2.32 12.58 -3.69
C TYR A 144 0.86 12.33 -4.09
N THR A 145 0.27 13.13 -4.98
CA THR A 145 -1.06 12.85 -5.52
C THR A 145 -1.08 11.54 -6.31
N SER A 146 -0.13 11.35 -7.23
CA SER A 146 -0.04 10.11 -8.03
C SER A 146 0.20 8.88 -7.15
N LEU A 147 1.06 8.98 -6.13
CA LEU A 147 1.29 7.93 -5.15
C LEU A 147 0.03 7.62 -4.32
N SER A 148 -0.70 8.64 -3.83
CA SER A 148 -1.95 8.43 -3.10
C SER A 148 -3.05 7.81 -3.96
N ILE A 149 -3.15 8.19 -5.24
CA ILE A 149 -4.08 7.57 -6.20
C ILE A 149 -3.71 6.10 -6.44
N LEU A 150 -2.41 5.78 -6.55
CA LEU A 150 -1.94 4.41 -6.64
C LEU A 150 -2.32 3.59 -5.40
N ILE A 151 -1.99 4.09 -4.20
CA ILE A 151 -2.32 3.45 -2.92
C ILE A 151 -3.83 3.23 -2.82
N PHE A 152 -4.63 4.24 -3.11
CA PHE A 152 -6.09 4.12 -3.09
C PHE A 152 -6.61 3.08 -4.09
N SER A 153 -6.08 3.06 -5.32
CA SER A 153 -6.47 2.08 -6.34
C SER A 153 -6.12 0.65 -5.93
N PHE A 154 -4.96 0.47 -5.28
CA PHE A 154 -4.57 -0.80 -4.68
C PHE A 154 -5.48 -1.22 -3.52
N ILE A 155 -5.83 -0.29 -2.62
CA ILE A 155 -6.81 -0.53 -1.54
C ILE A 155 -8.14 -0.99 -2.13
N MET A 156 -8.65 -0.28 -3.14
CA MET A 156 -9.90 -0.64 -3.84
C MET A 156 -9.81 -2.02 -4.49
N PHE A 157 -8.67 -2.36 -5.08
CA PHE A 157 -8.41 -3.69 -5.64
C PHE A 157 -8.51 -4.79 -4.59
N ILE A 158 -7.79 -4.68 -3.46
CA ILE A 158 -7.86 -5.66 -2.39
C ILE A 158 -9.27 -5.72 -1.79
N GLN A 159 -9.88 -4.56 -1.52
CA GLN A 159 -11.23 -4.50 -1.00
C GLN A 159 -12.21 -5.21 -1.93
N SER A 160 -12.15 -5.02 -3.25
CA SER A 160 -13.09 -5.62 -4.21
C SER A 160 -13.18 -7.16 -4.15
N MET A 161 -12.12 -7.83 -3.67
CA MET A 161 -12.05 -9.29 -3.56
C MET A 161 -12.62 -9.85 -2.25
N ASN A 162 -12.81 -8.99 -1.26
CA ASN A 162 -13.11 -9.38 0.11
C ASN A 162 -14.61 -9.22 0.42
N GLY A 163 -15.15 -10.19 1.17
CA GLY A 163 -16.58 -10.28 1.48
C GLY A 163 -16.96 -9.48 2.72
N SER A 164 -15.98 -9.08 3.53
CA SER A 164 -16.16 -8.25 4.71
C SER A 164 -15.27 -7.02 4.62
N ILE A 165 -15.69 -5.90 5.22
CA ILE A 165 -14.92 -4.66 5.24
C ILE A 165 -13.64 -4.86 6.05
N LEU A 166 -13.77 -5.47 7.23
CA LEU A 166 -12.67 -5.67 8.18
C LEU A 166 -11.59 -6.61 7.61
N SER A 167 -11.98 -7.74 7.01
CA SER A 167 -11.00 -8.63 6.35
C SER A 167 -10.29 -7.93 5.21
N GLY A 168 -11.01 -7.09 4.46
CA GLY A 168 -10.43 -6.28 3.39
C GLY A 168 -9.38 -5.31 3.88
N SER A 169 -9.67 -4.58 4.96
CA SER A 169 -8.75 -3.59 5.53
C SER A 169 -7.49 -4.25 6.10
N ILE A 170 -7.63 -5.39 6.79
CA ILE A 170 -6.48 -6.16 7.28
C ILE A 170 -5.63 -6.68 6.11
N LEU A 171 -6.26 -7.22 5.07
CA LEU A 171 -5.54 -7.73 3.90
C LEU A 171 -4.80 -6.63 3.15
N VAL A 172 -5.33 -5.40 3.09
CA VAL A 172 -4.59 -4.27 2.52
C VAL A 172 -3.29 -4.05 3.29
N ILE A 173 -3.33 -4.03 4.62
CA ILE A 173 -2.13 -3.80 5.45
C ILE A 173 -1.11 -4.91 5.21
N ILE A 174 -1.56 -6.17 5.20
CA ILE A 174 -0.70 -7.33 4.96
C ILE A 174 -0.07 -7.27 3.57
N PHE A 175 -0.85 -7.06 2.52
CA PHE A 175 -0.32 -7.01 1.15
C PHE A 175 0.54 -5.77 0.90
N GLY A 176 0.18 -4.62 1.49
CA GLY A 176 0.95 -3.39 1.38
C GLY A 176 2.31 -3.46 2.09
N ALA A 177 2.37 -4.13 3.25
CA ALA A 177 3.62 -4.35 3.97
C ALA A 177 4.52 -5.41 3.31
N PHE A 178 3.99 -6.26 2.41
CA PHE A 178 4.72 -7.39 1.85
C PHE A 178 6.03 -7.00 1.17
N PRO A 179 6.06 -6.06 0.20
CA PRO A 179 7.31 -5.65 -0.44
C PRO A 179 8.33 -5.09 0.56
N PHE A 180 7.89 -4.32 1.56
CA PHE A 180 8.77 -3.77 2.60
C PHE A 180 9.40 -4.87 3.45
N THR A 181 8.61 -5.85 3.90
CA THR A 181 9.15 -6.97 4.68
C THR A 181 10.11 -7.83 3.88
N LEU A 182 9.87 -8.00 2.58
CA LEU A 182 10.75 -8.77 1.70
C LEU A 182 12.10 -8.07 1.54
N VAL A 183 12.11 -6.76 1.25
CA VAL A 183 13.34 -5.96 1.19
C VAL A 183 14.07 -5.97 2.53
N PHE A 184 13.34 -5.82 3.64
CA PHE A 184 13.91 -5.89 4.98
C PHE A 184 14.56 -7.25 5.27
N LEU A 185 13.92 -8.36 4.89
CA LEU A 185 14.49 -9.70 5.03
C LEU A 185 15.77 -9.85 4.19
N ILE A 186 15.75 -9.45 2.92
CA ILE A 186 16.93 -9.52 2.04
C ILE A 186 18.08 -8.70 2.63
N ALA A 187 17.81 -7.46 3.05
CA ALA A 187 18.82 -6.58 3.63
C ALA A 187 19.45 -7.17 4.91
N ASN A 188 18.63 -7.71 5.81
CA ASN A 188 19.15 -8.33 7.04
C ASN A 188 19.86 -9.67 6.78
N CYS A 189 19.37 -10.48 5.85
CA CYS A 189 20.06 -11.69 5.42
C CYS A 189 21.44 -11.35 4.85
N TYR A 190 21.54 -10.28 4.06
CA TYR A 190 22.78 -9.81 3.47
C TYR A 190 23.76 -9.29 4.54
N ASN A 191 23.30 -8.40 5.41
CA ASN A 191 24.16 -7.84 6.47
C ASN A 191 24.74 -8.92 7.39
N ASN A 192 24.02 -10.03 7.58
CA ASN A 192 24.48 -11.16 8.39
C ASN A 192 25.19 -12.25 7.57
N TYR A 193 25.16 -12.19 6.23
CA TYR A 193 25.77 -13.19 5.36
C TYR A 193 27.27 -13.35 5.63
N SER A 194 27.98 -12.24 5.84
CA SER A 194 29.43 -12.20 6.16
C SER A 194 29.81 -12.94 7.44
N THR A 195 28.84 -13.21 8.32
CA THR A 195 29.06 -13.87 9.63
C THR A 195 28.62 -15.34 9.65
N SER A 196 28.01 -15.86 8.58
CA SER A 196 27.46 -17.21 8.55
C SER A 196 28.39 -18.20 7.83
N LEU A 197 28.93 -19.16 8.59
CA LEU A 197 29.94 -20.15 8.15
C LEU A 197 29.42 -21.22 7.16
N PHE A 198 28.11 -21.49 7.08
CA PHE A 198 27.61 -22.66 6.36
C PHE A 198 27.36 -22.42 4.86
N LEU A 199 26.74 -21.28 4.50
CA LEU A 199 26.42 -20.97 3.11
C LEU A 199 27.59 -20.31 2.36
N SER A 200 28.43 -19.56 3.06
CA SER A 200 29.66 -18.95 2.51
C SER A 200 30.66 -20.01 2.03
N ASN A 201 30.74 -21.14 2.74
CA ASN A 201 31.57 -22.29 2.35
C ASN A 201 30.98 -23.07 1.16
N LEU A 202 29.65 -23.15 1.01
CA LEU A 202 28.97 -23.89 -0.06
C LEU A 202 28.88 -23.10 -1.39
N LEU A 203 28.62 -21.80 -1.31
CA LEU A 203 28.40 -20.96 -2.50
C LEU A 203 29.67 -20.26 -3.00
N GLY A 204 30.77 -20.38 -2.26
CA GLY A 204 32.04 -19.71 -2.54
C GLY A 204 31.93 -18.19 -2.42
N SER A 205 33.06 -17.52 -2.20
CA SER A 205 33.20 -16.06 -2.09
C SER A 205 32.79 -15.26 -3.34
N LYS A 206 32.18 -15.89 -4.35
CA LYS A 206 31.87 -15.30 -5.67
C LYS A 206 30.47 -14.70 -5.78
N ILE A 207 29.61 -14.82 -4.76
CA ILE A 207 28.23 -14.27 -4.80
C ILE A 207 28.15 -12.84 -4.24
N SER A 208 29.15 -12.39 -3.47
CA SER A 208 29.18 -11.01 -2.94
C SER A 208 29.09 -9.89 -3.99
N PRO A 209 29.73 -9.95 -5.19
CA PRO A 209 29.78 -8.77 -6.06
C PRO A 209 28.44 -8.43 -6.73
N ASN A 210 27.55 -9.39 -6.96
CA ASN A 210 26.30 -9.14 -7.71
C ASN A 210 25.18 -8.54 -6.84
N PHE A 211 25.16 -8.78 -5.53
CA PHE A 211 24.20 -8.14 -4.63
C PHE A 211 24.69 -6.79 -4.13
N ASP A 212 26.00 -6.64 -3.92
CA ASP A 212 26.62 -5.32 -3.83
C ASP A 212 26.25 -4.52 -5.08
N PHE A 213 26.33 -5.08 -6.29
CA PHE A 213 25.89 -4.40 -7.51
C PHE A 213 24.43 -3.93 -7.45
N MET A 214 23.49 -4.66 -6.83
CA MET A 214 22.08 -4.23 -6.75
C MET A 214 21.85 -3.09 -5.75
N MET A 215 22.40 -3.19 -4.53
CA MET A 215 22.31 -2.11 -3.53
C MET A 215 23.14 -0.89 -3.92
N LEU A 216 24.32 -1.13 -4.48
CA LEU A 216 25.22 -0.12 -4.99
C LEU A 216 24.70 0.47 -6.29
N ASN A 217 23.83 -0.20 -7.07
CA ASN A 217 23.09 0.42 -8.17
C ASN A 217 21.89 1.24 -7.73
N ILE A 218 21.22 0.92 -6.62
CA ILE A 218 20.20 1.81 -6.06
C ILE A 218 20.87 3.08 -5.51
N TYR A 219 21.96 2.90 -4.77
CA TYR A 219 22.75 4.02 -4.24
C TYR A 219 23.47 4.80 -5.35
N ARG A 220 24.03 4.11 -6.36
CA ARG A 220 24.64 4.76 -7.55
C ARG A 220 23.62 5.37 -8.46
N ALA A 221 22.43 4.78 -8.68
CA ALA A 221 21.38 5.45 -9.44
C ALA A 221 21.01 6.75 -8.74
N TYR A 222 20.88 6.72 -7.41
CA TYR A 222 20.63 7.90 -6.60
C TYR A 222 21.79 8.91 -6.65
N SER A 223 23.04 8.48 -6.58
CA SER A 223 24.21 9.36 -6.64
C SER A 223 24.48 9.90 -8.06
N LEU A 224 24.29 9.08 -9.10
CA LEU A 224 24.40 9.47 -10.51
C LEU A 224 23.32 10.48 -10.89
N ILE A 225 22.11 10.33 -10.36
CA ILE A 225 21.03 11.32 -10.49
C ILE A 225 21.43 12.66 -9.82
N ARG A 226 22.19 12.60 -8.71
CA ARG A 226 22.68 13.78 -7.99
C ARG A 226 23.88 14.47 -8.67
N ASP A 227 24.78 13.69 -9.27
CA ASP A 227 26.07 14.15 -9.79
C ASP A 227 26.04 14.52 -11.28
N TRP A 228 25.00 14.15 -12.03
CA TRP A 228 24.79 14.69 -13.38
C TRP A 228 24.62 16.22 -13.28
N SER A 229 25.45 16.97 -13.99
CA SER A 229 25.63 18.43 -13.92
C SER A 229 24.38 19.29 -14.26
N GLY A 230 23.22 18.66 -14.47
CA GLY A 230 21.87 19.25 -14.43
C GLY A 230 21.05 18.83 -13.20
N GLY A 231 21.71 18.54 -12.07
CA GLY A 231 21.27 17.64 -11.00
C GLY A 231 19.89 17.89 -10.38
N LEU A 232 19.38 19.13 -10.37
CA LEU A 232 18.01 19.40 -9.95
C LEU A 232 17.00 19.10 -11.06
N LEU A 233 17.20 19.61 -12.27
CA LEU A 233 16.33 19.37 -13.42
C LEU A 233 16.21 17.87 -13.74
N GLY A 234 17.31 17.11 -13.67
CA GLY A 234 17.30 15.66 -13.89
C GLY A 234 16.43 14.90 -12.87
N ILE A 235 16.55 15.23 -11.58
CA ILE A 235 15.70 14.68 -10.51
C ILE A 235 14.24 15.01 -10.77
N GLN A 236 13.95 16.26 -11.11
CA GLN A 236 12.58 16.74 -11.37
C GLN A 236 11.93 15.97 -12.53
N PHE A 237 12.64 15.79 -13.65
CA PHE A 237 12.17 14.97 -14.77
C PHE A 237 11.96 13.51 -14.38
N ALA A 238 12.86 12.92 -13.60
CA ALA A 238 12.72 11.54 -13.14
C ALA A 238 11.47 11.35 -12.25
N ILE A 239 11.18 12.30 -11.35
CA ILE A 239 9.99 12.26 -10.50
C ILE A 239 8.72 12.41 -11.36
N MET A 240 8.71 13.31 -12.35
CA MET A 240 7.59 13.43 -13.28
C MET A 240 7.36 12.15 -14.07
N ALA A 241 8.41 11.54 -14.62
CA ALA A 241 8.31 10.25 -15.31
C ALA A 241 7.78 9.14 -14.39
N LEU A 242 8.27 9.07 -13.15
CA LEU A 242 7.78 8.14 -12.12
C LEU A 242 6.28 8.36 -11.87
N SER A 243 5.82 9.61 -11.72
CA SER A 243 4.41 9.92 -11.47
C SER A 243 3.48 9.41 -12.57
N ILE A 244 3.91 9.48 -13.84
CA ILE A 244 3.17 8.93 -14.99
C ILE A 244 3.07 7.40 -14.86
N VAL A 245 4.18 6.73 -14.50
CA VAL A 245 4.19 5.29 -14.26
C VAL A 245 3.27 4.92 -13.10
N LEU A 246 3.27 5.69 -12.00
CA LEU A 246 2.37 5.47 -10.86
C LEU A 246 0.90 5.60 -11.27
N ILE A 247 0.55 6.59 -12.09
CA ILE A 247 -0.81 6.76 -12.63
C ILE A 247 -1.19 5.57 -13.53
N MET A 248 -0.29 5.11 -14.40
CA MET A 248 -0.52 3.94 -15.26
C MET A 248 -0.79 2.68 -14.43
N ILE A 249 0.03 2.42 -13.40
CA ILE A 249 -0.17 1.28 -12.49
C ILE A 249 -1.47 1.45 -11.69
N SER A 250 -1.83 2.67 -11.28
CA SER A 250 -3.10 2.93 -10.58
C SER A 250 -4.30 2.55 -11.45
N TYR A 251 -4.23 2.84 -12.75
CA TYR A 251 -5.25 2.45 -13.72
C TYR A 251 -5.32 0.92 -13.88
N VAL A 252 -4.17 0.23 -13.90
CA VAL A 252 -4.14 -1.25 -13.91
C VAL A 252 -4.83 -1.82 -12.68
N PHE A 253 -4.53 -1.32 -11.47
CA PHE A 253 -5.21 -1.76 -10.25
C PHE A 253 -6.71 -1.47 -10.27
N PHE A 254 -7.13 -0.32 -10.82
CA PHE A 254 -8.54 -0.02 -11.02
C PHE A 254 -9.21 -1.02 -11.98
N ARG A 255 -8.57 -1.36 -13.11
CA ARG A 255 -9.10 -2.37 -14.04
C ARG A 255 -9.23 -3.73 -13.38
N LEU A 256 -8.23 -4.13 -12.59
CA LEU A 256 -8.27 -5.37 -11.83
C LEU A 256 -9.38 -5.35 -10.77
N SER A 257 -9.57 -4.23 -10.05
CA SER A 257 -10.63 -4.09 -9.05
C SER A 257 -12.02 -4.24 -9.68
N ARG A 258 -12.23 -3.66 -10.87
CA ARG A 258 -13.47 -3.84 -11.63
C ARG A 258 -13.71 -5.30 -12.00
N VAL A 259 -12.70 -5.98 -12.57
CA VAL A 259 -12.83 -7.40 -12.96
C VAL A 259 -13.16 -8.28 -11.76
N MET A 260 -12.51 -8.04 -10.62
CA MET A 260 -12.73 -8.83 -9.40
C MET A 260 -14.09 -8.52 -8.77
N PHE A 261 -14.50 -7.25 -8.74
CA PHE A 261 -15.80 -6.86 -8.20
C PHE A 261 -16.97 -7.43 -9.01
N VAL A 262 -16.87 -7.46 -10.34
CA VAL A 262 -17.93 -8.05 -11.20
C VAL A 262 -18.09 -9.54 -10.92
N LYS A 263 -16.97 -10.27 -10.79
CA LYS A 263 -16.93 -11.72 -10.51
C LYS A 263 -17.28 -12.07 -9.07
N ASN A 264 -17.47 -11.09 -8.19
CA ASN A 264 -17.79 -11.30 -6.79
C ASN A 264 -19.25 -11.77 -6.66
N HIS A 265 -19.47 -13.01 -6.20
CA HIS A 265 -20.81 -13.50 -5.89
C HIS A 265 -21.22 -13.02 -4.50
N PHE A 266 -22.27 -12.20 -4.45
CA PHE A 266 -22.73 -11.59 -3.20
C PHE A 266 -23.19 -12.59 -2.13
N GLU A 267 -23.56 -13.82 -2.50
CA GLU A 267 -23.90 -14.90 -1.55
C GLU A 267 -22.75 -15.28 -0.60
N ARG A 268 -21.53 -14.80 -0.86
CA ARG A 268 -20.34 -15.05 -0.04
C ARG A 268 -19.96 -13.86 0.85
N VAL A 269 -20.85 -12.87 1.00
CA VAL A 269 -20.67 -11.79 1.98
C VAL A 269 -20.48 -12.40 3.37
N GLY A 270 -19.47 -11.91 4.10
CA GLY A 270 -19.05 -12.47 5.40
C GLY A 270 -17.89 -13.48 5.33
N LYS A 271 -17.55 -14.03 4.15
CA LYS A 271 -16.30 -14.80 3.99
C LYS A 271 -15.09 -13.88 3.89
N ILE A 272 -13.93 -14.35 4.35
CA ILE A 272 -12.66 -13.62 4.29
C ILE A 272 -12.38 -13.18 2.84
N THR A 273 -12.52 -14.12 1.90
CA THR A 273 -12.37 -13.88 0.46
C THR A 273 -13.61 -14.37 -0.28
N VAL A 274 -14.06 -13.63 -1.29
CA VAL A 274 -15.21 -14.06 -2.11
C VAL A 274 -14.75 -14.89 -3.30
N VAL A 275 -13.57 -14.57 -3.84
CA VAL A 275 -13.01 -15.21 -5.03
C VAL A 275 -12.13 -16.41 -4.63
N PRO A 276 -12.58 -17.66 -4.86
CA PRO A 276 -11.92 -18.85 -4.32
C PRO A 276 -10.56 -19.10 -4.98
N LYS A 277 -10.38 -18.67 -6.25
CA LYS A 277 -9.09 -18.72 -6.93
C LYS A 277 -8.06 -17.79 -6.27
N PHE A 278 -8.50 -16.66 -5.72
CA PHE A 278 -7.61 -15.69 -5.09
C PHE A 278 -7.19 -16.11 -3.68
N GLU A 279 -8.01 -16.92 -3.01
CA GLU A 279 -7.63 -17.54 -1.74
C GLU A 279 -6.31 -18.34 -1.85
N ARG A 280 -6.05 -18.97 -3.00
CA ARG A 280 -4.78 -19.67 -3.27
C ARG A 280 -3.57 -18.74 -3.29
N PHE A 281 -3.75 -17.46 -3.64
CA PHE A 281 -2.68 -16.45 -3.63
C PHE A 281 -2.53 -15.78 -2.26
N ILE A 282 -3.64 -15.53 -1.56
CA ILE A 282 -3.60 -14.91 -0.22
C ILE A 282 -2.92 -15.83 0.80
N ARG A 283 -3.20 -17.15 0.75
CA ARG A 283 -2.70 -18.09 1.77
C ARG A 283 -1.17 -18.12 1.89
N PRO A 284 -0.38 -18.29 0.82
CA PRO A 284 1.08 -18.23 0.92
C PRO A 284 1.60 -16.95 1.56
N ILE A 285 0.98 -15.80 1.26
CA ILE A 285 1.36 -14.51 1.84
C ILE A 285 1.06 -14.48 3.35
N LEU A 286 -0.12 -14.95 3.77
CA LEU A 286 -0.46 -15.03 5.19
C LEU A 286 0.49 -15.95 5.96
N PHE A 287 0.84 -17.10 5.38
CA PHE A 287 1.80 -18.02 6.00
C PHE A 287 3.23 -17.46 5.99
N TYR A 288 3.62 -16.72 4.95
CA TYR A 288 4.88 -15.98 4.93
C TYR A 288 4.96 -15.02 6.12
N TYR A 289 3.88 -14.28 6.40
CA TYR A 289 3.80 -13.39 7.56
C TYR A 289 3.88 -14.13 8.89
N LEU A 290 3.26 -15.31 8.99
CA LEU A 290 3.40 -16.17 10.16
C LEU A 290 4.87 -16.57 10.37
N GLY A 291 5.56 -17.01 9.33
CA GLY A 291 6.99 -17.33 9.37
C GLY A 291 7.87 -16.12 9.74
N PHE A 292 7.55 -14.96 9.18
CA PHE A 292 8.22 -13.69 9.47
C PHE A 292 8.05 -13.29 10.94
N ILE A 293 6.84 -13.37 11.49
CA ILE A 293 6.56 -13.07 12.90
C ILE A 293 7.29 -14.05 13.82
N ILE A 294 7.30 -15.35 13.51
CA ILE A 294 8.07 -16.34 14.29
C ILE A 294 9.55 -15.96 14.30
N THR A 295 10.10 -15.55 13.16
CA THR A 295 11.50 -15.13 13.03
C THR A 295 11.80 -13.86 13.84
N LEU A 296 10.88 -12.89 13.88
CA LEU A 296 11.03 -11.68 14.69
C LEU A 296 10.92 -11.97 16.18
N ILE A 297 9.95 -12.78 16.61
CA ILE A 297 9.77 -13.16 18.00
C ILE A 297 11.00 -13.93 18.50
N SER A 298 11.51 -14.87 17.71
CA SER A 298 12.72 -15.60 18.09
C SER A 298 13.93 -14.67 18.16
N ALA A 299 14.12 -13.78 17.18
CA ALA A 299 15.17 -12.77 17.23
C ALA A 299 15.11 -11.91 18.50
N PHE A 300 13.90 -11.53 18.93
CA PHE A 300 13.66 -10.75 20.13
C PHE A 300 13.94 -11.54 21.42
N VAL A 301 13.38 -12.74 21.55
CA VAL A 301 13.50 -13.59 22.76
C VAL A 301 14.95 -13.95 23.06
N PHE A 302 15.73 -14.28 22.03
CA PHE A 302 17.12 -14.68 22.20
C PHE A 302 18.10 -13.50 22.19
N ASN A 303 17.61 -12.27 22.03
CA ASN A 303 18.38 -11.03 21.95
C ASN A 303 19.57 -11.11 20.96
N ASN A 304 19.40 -11.87 19.88
CA ASN A 304 20.51 -12.20 18.98
C ASN A 304 20.03 -12.20 17.52
N THR A 305 19.82 -11.00 17.01
CA THR A 305 19.32 -10.75 15.64
C THR A 305 20.18 -11.41 14.56
N LYS A 306 21.49 -11.55 14.80
CA LYS A 306 22.43 -12.15 13.84
C LYS A 306 22.11 -13.60 13.48
N TYR A 307 21.67 -14.41 14.45
CA TYR A 307 21.39 -15.83 14.20
C TYR A 307 20.05 -16.06 13.51
N PHE A 308 19.04 -15.21 13.75
CA PHE A 308 17.69 -15.44 13.23
C PHE A 308 17.46 -14.87 11.83
N PHE A 309 18.29 -13.95 11.38
CA PHE A 309 18.34 -13.53 9.97
C PHE A 309 19.33 -14.33 9.13
N ARG A 310 19.75 -15.53 9.59
CA ARG A 310 20.48 -16.44 8.72
C ARG A 310 19.59 -16.89 7.56
N ILE A 311 20.17 -16.94 6.37
CA ILE A 311 19.46 -17.27 5.13
C ILE A 311 18.75 -18.62 5.20
N ASP A 312 19.36 -19.64 5.82
CA ASP A 312 18.77 -20.97 5.99
C ASP A 312 17.50 -20.94 6.85
N ILE A 313 17.54 -20.25 7.99
CA ILE A 313 16.36 -20.09 8.86
C ILE A 313 15.27 -19.28 8.16
N VAL A 314 15.63 -18.19 7.49
CA VAL A 314 14.66 -17.36 6.75
C VAL A 314 14.03 -18.13 5.58
N ILE A 315 14.81 -18.89 4.81
CA ILE A 315 14.26 -19.73 3.72
C ILE A 315 13.32 -20.80 4.30
N VAL A 316 13.72 -21.50 5.37
CA VAL A 316 12.88 -22.54 5.97
C VAL A 316 11.59 -21.94 6.53
N LEU A 317 11.68 -20.88 7.34
CA LEU A 317 10.53 -20.31 8.05
C LEU A 317 9.65 -19.43 7.16
N CYS A 318 10.21 -18.64 6.25
CA CYS A 318 9.46 -17.67 5.46
C CYS A 318 9.10 -18.16 4.05
N LEU A 319 9.77 -19.18 3.49
CA LEU A 319 9.46 -19.70 2.15
C LEU A 319 8.95 -21.14 2.18
N ILE A 320 9.73 -22.09 2.71
CA ILE A 320 9.40 -23.53 2.63
C ILE A 320 8.19 -23.86 3.50
N LEU A 321 8.23 -23.51 4.79
CA LEU A 321 7.16 -23.80 5.74
C LEU A 321 5.82 -23.18 5.30
N PRO A 322 5.77 -21.93 4.81
CA PRO A 322 4.55 -21.34 4.29
C PRO A 322 3.95 -22.06 3.08
N ILE A 323 4.79 -22.52 2.14
CA ILE A 323 4.34 -23.29 0.99
C ILE A 323 3.74 -24.62 1.46
N VAL A 324 4.43 -25.35 2.33
CA VAL A 324 3.98 -26.65 2.87
C VAL A 324 2.67 -26.49 3.64
N LEU A 325 2.57 -25.51 4.53
CA LEU A 325 1.35 -25.22 5.29
C LEU A 325 0.19 -24.80 4.37
N SER A 326 0.46 -24.01 3.33
CA SER A 326 -0.58 -23.60 2.39
C SER A 326 -1.19 -24.76 1.61
N LEU A 327 -0.37 -25.76 1.26
CA LEU A 327 -0.80 -26.98 0.57
C LEU A 327 -1.53 -27.94 1.51
N SER A 328 -1.05 -28.09 2.75
CA SER A 328 -1.64 -29.00 3.75
C SER A 328 -2.94 -28.48 4.36
N TYR A 329 -3.15 -27.16 4.41
CA TYR A 329 -4.36 -26.53 4.96
C TYR A 329 -5.65 -27.05 4.32
N ASN A 330 -5.65 -27.33 3.01
CA ASN A 330 -6.82 -27.91 2.33
C ASN A 330 -7.15 -29.33 2.80
N LYS A 331 -6.15 -30.11 3.19
CA LYS A 331 -6.35 -31.46 3.75
C LYS A 331 -6.78 -31.37 5.22
N LEU A 332 -6.12 -30.51 6.01
CA LEU A 332 -6.39 -30.31 7.43
C LEU A 332 -7.79 -29.74 7.69
N SER A 333 -8.22 -28.72 6.94
CA SER A 333 -9.57 -28.15 7.08
C SER A 333 -10.68 -29.16 6.76
N LYS A 334 -10.47 -30.03 5.76
CA LYS A 334 -11.40 -31.12 5.43
C LYS A 334 -11.44 -32.21 6.50
N MET A 335 -10.31 -32.52 7.13
CA MET A 335 -10.24 -33.50 8.22
C MET A 335 -10.89 -32.98 9.50
N GLY A 336 -10.61 -31.73 9.90
CA GLY A 336 -11.20 -31.11 11.09
C GLY A 336 -12.72 -31.03 11.04
N PHE A 337 -13.30 -30.72 9.87
CA PHE A 337 -14.75 -30.71 9.69
C PHE A 337 -15.39 -32.11 9.80
N ARG A 338 -14.71 -33.17 9.36
CA ARG A 338 -15.23 -34.54 9.48
C ARG A 338 -15.25 -35.04 10.92
N VAL A 339 -14.28 -34.63 11.75
CA VAL A 339 -14.21 -35.03 13.16
C VAL A 339 -15.30 -34.36 13.98
N PHE A 340 -15.59 -33.07 13.72
CA PHE A 340 -16.65 -32.36 14.43
C PHE A 340 -18.08 -32.81 14.06
N PHE A 341 -18.34 -33.22 12.80
CA PHE A 341 -19.68 -33.63 12.37
C PHE A 341 -19.99 -35.12 12.57
N LYS A 342 -18.99 -35.99 12.78
CA LYS A 342 -19.24 -37.39 13.14
C LYS A 342 -19.56 -37.60 14.64
N GLY A 343 -19.35 -36.60 15.49
CA GLY A 343 -19.66 -36.66 16.93
C GLY A 343 -21.08 -36.24 17.32
N GLY A 344 -21.94 -35.82 16.38
CA GLY A 344 -23.26 -35.24 16.67
C GLY A 344 -24.48 -36.15 16.46
N HIS A 345 -24.29 -37.45 16.23
CA HIS A 345 -25.39 -38.43 16.07
C HIS A 345 -25.23 -39.63 17.00
N ALA A 346 -24.97 -39.35 18.29
CA ALA A 346 -25.17 -40.29 19.37
C ALA A 346 -25.82 -39.52 20.53
N GLY A 347 -27.15 -39.56 20.58
CA GLY A 347 -28.00 -38.84 21.52
C GLY A 347 -29.43 -38.88 21.07
#